data_AF-A0A6I5ZF74-F1
#
_entry.id   AF-A0A6I5ZF74-F1
#
_cell.length_a   1.000
_cell.length_b   1.000
_cell.length_c   1.000
_cell.angle_alpha   90.00
_cell.angle_beta   90.00
_cell.angle_gamma   90.00
#
_symmetry.space_group_name_H-M   'P 1'
#
loop_
_entity.id
_entity.type
_entity.pdbx_description
1 polymer ?
#
loop_
_entity_poly.entity_id
_entity_poly.type
_entity_poly.pdbx_seq_one_letter_code
_entity_poly.pdbx_strand_id
1 'polypeptide(L)'
;MTVDIRSIRRHLDSLRGVLTDDESAELDRLMQKHDRATALEVHAETAVSTVAESVAASLPAGASDADLIEAASKVPAPGALKLVASRVGRAAEREARNLVTSKRADLIAMLNGELDAVRKEAAKLLPSVLAIANASDAIRAGKSKEWTRAEDLHTEHKSLRREIDSLRSDGFLPSFKGHDGYGIFRHPETEAGYYNRSAFQQFAEDVNRHAYVPVDQSEVDQVRAADQKASHVG
;
A
#
# COMPACT_ATOMS: atom_id res chain seq x y z
N MET A 1 2.51 7.76 -13.12
CA MET A 1 1.43 7.43 -12.17
C MET A 1 1.69 8.17 -10.88
N THR A 2 0.73 8.98 -10.44
CA THR A 2 0.75 9.69 -9.15
C THR A 2 0.05 8.82 -8.11
N VAL A 3 0.75 8.52 -7.03
CA VAL A 3 0.23 7.78 -5.87
C VAL A 3 -0.65 8.73 -5.06
N ASP A 4 -1.92 8.38 -4.82
CA ASP A 4 -2.89 9.18 -4.05
C ASP A 4 -2.63 9.02 -2.54
N ILE A 5 -2.81 10.06 -1.72
CA ILE A 5 -2.74 9.96 -0.25
C ILE A 5 -3.76 8.96 0.32
N ARG A 6 -4.91 8.77 -0.34
CA ARG A 6 -5.86 7.70 0.02
C ARG A 6 -5.25 6.32 -0.15
N SER A 7 -4.38 6.17 -1.14
CA SER A 7 -3.63 4.93 -1.37
C SER A 7 -2.57 4.73 -0.28
N ILE A 8 -1.83 5.77 0.13
CA ILE A 8 -0.93 5.70 1.30
C ILE A 8 -1.70 5.25 2.55
N ARG A 9 -2.86 5.84 2.81
CA ARG A 9 -3.71 5.51 3.97
C ARG A 9 -4.17 4.05 3.95
N ARG A 10 -4.50 3.50 2.79
CA ARG A 10 -4.92 2.10 2.66
C ARG A 10 -3.81 1.12 3.05
N HIS A 11 -2.57 1.51 2.81
CA HIS A 11 -1.38 0.67 3.03
C HIS A 11 -0.60 1.05 4.28
N LEU A 12 -1.21 1.85 5.16
CA LEU A 12 -0.55 2.37 6.34
C LEU A 12 -0.04 1.24 7.25
N ASP A 13 -0.80 0.14 7.39
CA ASP A 13 -0.40 -0.98 8.23
C ASP A 13 0.83 -1.72 7.66
N SER A 14 0.85 -1.95 6.35
CA SER A 14 2.01 -2.48 5.62
C SER A 14 3.24 -1.60 5.80
N LEU A 15 3.04 -0.27 5.76
CA LEU A 15 4.11 0.70 5.94
C LEU A 15 4.57 0.79 7.40
N ARG A 16 3.67 0.64 8.37
CA ARG A 16 4.00 0.65 9.80
C ARG A 16 4.93 -0.49 10.19
N GLY A 17 4.86 -1.62 9.49
CA GLY A 17 5.81 -2.72 9.70
C GLY A 17 7.27 -2.38 9.32
N VAL A 18 7.50 -1.30 8.55
CA VAL A 18 8.84 -0.87 8.09
C VAL A 18 9.23 0.54 8.52
N LEU A 19 8.28 1.34 8.98
CA LEU A 19 8.54 2.66 9.54
C LEU A 19 8.98 2.52 11.00
N THR A 20 9.91 3.36 11.41
CA THR A 20 10.16 3.58 12.84
C THR A 20 8.96 4.27 13.50
N ASP A 21 8.86 4.22 14.83
CA ASP A 21 7.79 4.90 15.57
C ASP A 21 7.71 6.40 15.24
N ASP A 22 8.87 7.06 15.11
CA ASP A 22 8.96 8.47 14.75
C ASP A 22 8.47 8.73 13.32
N GLU A 23 8.84 7.88 12.36
CA GLU A 23 8.40 8.00 10.97
C GLU A 23 6.91 7.68 10.82
N SER A 24 6.38 6.71 11.57
CA SER A 24 4.95 6.44 11.62
C SER A 24 4.19 7.64 12.20
N ALA A 25 4.68 8.22 13.29
CA ALA A 25 4.08 9.41 13.89
C ALA A 25 4.13 10.60 12.92
N GLU A 26 5.21 10.76 12.17
CA GLU A 26 5.33 11.80 11.16
C GLU A 26 4.38 11.58 9.99
N LEU A 27 4.24 10.34 9.50
CA LEU A 27 3.26 10.00 8.47
C LEU A 27 1.83 10.35 8.92
N ASP A 28 1.47 10.00 10.15
CA ASP A 28 0.17 10.32 10.73
C ASP A 28 -0.04 11.85 10.84
N ARG A 29 0.98 12.61 11.24
CA ARG A 29 0.92 14.09 11.27
C ARG A 29 0.71 14.67 9.86
N LEU A 30 1.42 14.17 8.86
CA LEU A 30 1.30 14.62 7.47
C LEU A 30 -0.11 14.33 6.92
N MET A 31 -0.68 13.17 7.24
CA MET A 31 -2.04 12.82 6.86
C MET A 31 -3.08 13.71 7.55
N GLN A 32 -2.92 13.99 8.85
CA GLN A 32 -3.79 14.93 9.56
C GLN A 32 -3.68 16.36 9.01
N LYS A 33 -2.46 16.80 8.67
CA LYS A 33 -2.20 18.11 8.06
C LYS A 33 -2.88 18.23 6.70
N HIS A 34 -2.80 17.17 5.87
CA HIS A 34 -3.53 17.09 4.61
C HIS A 34 -5.04 17.21 4.82
N ASP A 35 -5.62 16.40 5.72
CA ASP A 35 -7.07 16.39 5.95
C ASP A 35 -7.59 17.75 6.46
N ARG A 36 -6.85 18.38 7.36
CA ARG A 36 -7.17 19.75 7.82
C ARG A 36 -7.13 20.76 6.69
N ALA A 37 -6.13 20.65 5.81
CA ALA A 37 -6.02 21.53 4.66
C ALA A 37 -7.17 21.31 3.67
N THR A 38 -7.54 20.07 3.37
CA THR A 38 -8.70 19.76 2.52
C THR A 38 -10.01 20.26 3.13
N ALA A 39 -10.21 20.06 4.44
CA ALA A 39 -11.39 20.56 5.14
C ALA A 39 -11.46 22.10 5.07
N LEU A 40 -10.33 22.79 5.26
CA LEU A 40 -10.25 24.24 5.16
C LEU A 40 -10.51 24.74 3.74
N GLU A 41 -10.08 24.02 2.71
CA GLU A 41 -10.38 24.35 1.31
C GLU A 41 -11.89 24.27 1.01
N VAL A 42 -12.56 23.22 1.51
CA VAL A 42 -14.01 23.02 1.34
C VAL A 42 -14.81 24.05 2.14
N HIS A 43 -14.40 24.34 3.38
CA HIS A 43 -15.14 25.20 4.31
C HIS A 43 -14.55 26.61 4.44
N ALA A 44 -13.80 27.08 3.43
CA ALA A 44 -13.10 28.36 3.50
C ALA A 44 -14.05 29.54 3.74
N GLU A 45 -15.24 29.52 3.15
CA GLU A 45 -16.23 30.59 3.32
C GLU A 45 -16.76 30.67 4.75
N THR A 46 -17.08 29.53 5.36
CA THR A 46 -17.45 29.43 6.76
C THR A 46 -16.30 29.89 7.67
N ALA A 47 -15.07 29.46 7.39
CA ALA A 47 -13.89 29.86 8.16
C ALA A 47 -13.65 31.38 8.09
N VAL A 48 -13.83 31.99 6.92
CA VAL A 48 -13.74 33.45 6.77
C VAL A 48 -14.84 34.17 7.55
N SER A 49 -16.08 33.67 7.54
CA SER A 49 -17.17 34.23 8.36
C SER A 49 -16.82 34.22 9.85
N THR A 50 -16.31 33.09 10.35
CA THR A 50 -15.89 32.98 11.76
C THR A 50 -14.76 33.95 12.10
N VAL A 51 -13.78 34.13 11.20
CA VAL A 51 -12.71 35.13 11.40
C VAL A 51 -13.29 36.54 11.38
N ALA A 52 -14.19 36.86 10.46
CA ALA A 52 -14.84 38.16 10.38
C ALA A 52 -15.64 38.47 11.66
N GLU A 53 -16.40 37.51 12.18
CA GLU A 53 -17.14 37.62 13.44
C GLU A 53 -16.19 37.84 14.63
N SER A 54 -15.10 37.09 14.72
CA SER A 54 -14.10 37.27 15.78
C SER A 54 -13.40 38.63 15.71
N VAL A 55 -13.08 39.11 14.51
CA VAL A 55 -12.48 40.42 14.30
C VAL A 55 -13.47 41.51 14.68
N ALA A 56 -14.73 41.39 14.26
CA ALA A 56 -15.80 42.34 14.61
C ALA A 56 -16.03 42.39 16.13
N ALA A 57 -16.02 41.25 16.81
CA ALA A 57 -16.18 41.17 18.27
C ALA A 57 -15.03 41.82 19.05
N SER A 58 -13.85 41.99 18.43
CA SER A 58 -12.69 42.63 19.06
C SER A 58 -12.69 44.16 18.96
N LEU A 59 -13.63 44.74 18.19
CA LEU A 59 -13.71 46.19 18.00
C LEU A 59 -14.32 46.90 19.21
N PRO A 60 -13.82 48.10 19.58
CA PRO A 60 -14.41 48.90 20.63
C PRO A 60 -15.79 49.45 20.23
N ALA A 61 -16.66 49.70 21.21
CA ALA A 61 -18.04 50.15 21.00
C ALA A 61 -18.21 51.51 20.27
N GLY A 62 -17.11 52.26 20.11
CA GLY A 62 -17.05 53.52 19.36
C GLY A 62 -15.98 53.51 18.28
N ALA A 63 -15.70 52.35 17.68
CA ALA A 63 -14.70 52.19 16.62
C ALA A 63 -14.91 53.22 15.50
N SER A 64 -13.81 53.86 15.10
CA SER A 64 -13.77 54.80 13.99
C SER A 64 -13.75 54.08 12.64
N ASP A 65 -14.00 54.82 11.56
CA ASP A 65 -13.88 54.29 10.18
C ASP A 65 -12.48 53.72 9.90
N ALA A 66 -11.43 54.31 10.49
CA ALA A 66 -10.08 53.80 10.37
C ALA A 66 -9.91 52.43 11.06
N ASP A 67 -10.51 52.25 12.25
CA ASP A 67 -10.51 50.97 12.97
C ASP A 67 -11.26 49.88 12.18
N LEU A 68 -12.36 50.24 11.52
CA LEU A 68 -13.15 49.35 10.66
C LEU A 68 -12.36 48.90 9.42
N ILE A 69 -11.66 49.82 8.76
CA ILE A 69 -10.82 49.51 7.60
C ILE A 69 -9.65 48.60 8.00
N GLU A 70 -8.99 48.89 9.13
CA GLU A 70 -7.91 48.05 9.63
C GLU A 70 -8.42 46.64 9.98
N ALA A 71 -9.56 46.54 10.67
CA ALA A 71 -10.18 45.26 11.00
C ALA A 71 -10.56 44.46 9.74
N ALA A 72 -11.18 45.09 8.74
CA ALA A 72 -11.53 44.43 7.48
C ALA A 72 -10.29 43.86 6.76
N SER A 73 -9.14 44.55 6.85
CA SER A 73 -7.88 44.07 6.25
C SER A 73 -7.34 42.77 6.88
N LYS A 74 -7.74 42.46 8.13
CA LYS A 74 -7.35 41.24 8.85
C LYS A 74 -8.20 40.03 8.44
N VAL A 75 -9.34 40.24 7.79
CA VAL A 75 -10.20 39.16 7.31
C VAL A 75 -9.67 38.64 5.97
N PRO A 76 -9.21 37.38 5.90
CA PRO A 76 -8.66 36.84 4.67
C PRO A 76 -9.77 36.65 3.62
N ALA A 77 -9.43 36.89 2.35
CA ALA A 77 -10.32 36.55 1.25
C ALA A 77 -10.49 35.02 1.15
N PRO A 78 -11.73 34.50 0.95
CA PRO A 78 -11.96 33.05 0.84
C PRO A 78 -11.11 32.39 -0.25
N GLY A 79 -10.91 33.05 -1.38
CA GLY A 79 -10.05 32.55 -2.46
C GLY A 79 -8.58 32.40 -2.06
N ALA A 80 -8.05 33.35 -1.27
CA ALA A 80 -6.68 33.27 -0.75
C ALA A 80 -6.54 32.11 0.24
N LEU A 81 -7.55 31.91 1.11
CA LEU A 81 -7.58 30.81 2.06
C LEU A 81 -7.61 29.44 1.35
N LYS A 82 -8.47 29.28 0.33
CA LYS A 82 -8.52 28.07 -0.52
C LYS A 82 -7.16 27.77 -1.18
N LEU A 83 -6.50 28.81 -1.72
CA LEU A 83 -5.18 28.64 -2.36
C LEU A 83 -4.09 28.20 -1.37
N VAL A 84 -4.05 28.80 -0.18
CA VAL A 84 -3.09 28.41 0.86
C VAL A 84 -3.37 26.98 1.33
N ALA A 85 -4.63 26.65 1.61
CA ALA A 85 -5.06 25.32 2.01
C ALA A 85 -4.65 24.26 0.97
N SER A 86 -4.97 24.48 -0.31
CA SER A 86 -4.58 23.58 -1.39
C SER A 86 -3.06 23.38 -1.49
N ARG A 87 -2.27 24.45 -1.31
CA ARG A 87 -0.79 24.36 -1.30
C ARG A 87 -0.26 23.54 -0.12
N VAL A 88 -0.83 23.74 1.07
CA VAL A 88 -0.47 22.99 2.28
C VAL A 88 -0.82 21.52 2.12
N GLY A 89 -2.03 21.21 1.62
CA GLY A 89 -2.46 19.84 1.34
C GLY A 89 -1.49 19.12 0.39
N ARG A 90 -1.17 19.75 -0.75
CA ARG A 90 -0.20 19.19 -1.71
C ARG A 90 1.22 19.06 -1.16
N ALA A 91 1.63 19.96 -0.27
CA ALA A 91 2.94 19.85 0.38
C ALA A 91 2.99 18.64 1.33
N ALA A 92 1.97 18.49 2.18
CA ALA A 92 1.84 17.35 3.08
C ALA A 92 1.78 16.02 2.32
N GLU A 93 1.04 15.97 1.21
CA GLU A 93 0.97 14.79 0.34
C GLU A 93 2.35 14.42 -0.24
N ARG A 94 3.10 15.41 -0.75
CA ARG A 94 4.46 15.16 -1.27
C ARG A 94 5.41 14.68 -0.20
N GLU A 95 5.36 15.27 0.99
CA GLU A 95 6.18 14.87 2.13
C GLU A 95 5.86 13.43 2.56
N ALA A 96 4.58 13.08 2.68
CA ALA A 96 4.14 11.71 2.99
C ALA A 96 4.63 10.72 1.93
N ARG A 97 4.51 11.09 0.65
CA ARG A 97 4.99 10.27 -0.46
C ARG A 97 6.51 10.06 -0.42
N ASN A 98 7.27 11.11 -0.12
CA ASN A 98 8.73 11.01 -0.04
C ASN A 98 9.15 10.09 1.10
N LEU A 99 8.49 10.22 2.25
CA LEU A 99 8.71 9.35 3.41
C LEU A 99 8.47 7.88 3.03
N VAL A 100 7.32 7.56 2.45
CA VAL A 100 7.01 6.18 2.04
C VAL A 100 7.96 5.66 0.97
N THR A 101 8.28 6.50 -0.03
CA THR A 101 9.19 6.10 -1.11
C THR A 101 10.60 5.81 -0.58
N SER A 102 11.04 6.51 0.47
CA SER A 102 12.33 6.26 1.11
C SER A 102 12.42 4.87 1.76
N LYS A 103 11.27 4.29 2.14
CA LYS A 103 11.17 2.95 2.76
C LYS A 103 10.86 1.84 1.79
N ARG A 104 10.88 2.11 0.48
CA ARG A 104 10.57 1.09 -0.54
C ARG A 104 11.45 -0.16 -0.39
N ALA A 105 12.75 0.01 -0.17
CA ALA A 105 13.66 -1.12 -0.04
C ALA A 105 13.32 -2.00 1.17
N ASP A 106 13.02 -1.37 2.31
CA ASP A 106 12.64 -2.05 3.54
C ASP A 106 11.29 -2.79 3.38
N LEU A 107 10.31 -2.15 2.73
CA LEU A 107 9.04 -2.77 2.38
C LEU A 107 9.21 -4.01 1.49
N ILE A 108 10.08 -3.92 0.48
CA ILE A 108 10.38 -5.06 -0.40
C ILE A 108 11.06 -6.19 0.39
N ALA A 109 12.00 -5.85 1.28
CA ALA A 109 12.69 -6.84 2.10
C ALA A 109 11.72 -7.56 3.06
N MET A 110 10.82 -6.81 3.71
CA MET A 110 9.79 -7.35 4.58
C MET A 110 8.85 -8.31 3.84
N LEU A 111 8.26 -7.88 2.72
CA LEU A 111 7.36 -8.71 1.90
C LEU A 111 8.04 -9.98 1.38
N ASN A 112 9.31 -9.88 0.95
CA ASN A 112 10.08 -11.06 0.55
C ASN A 112 10.37 -12.01 1.72
N GLY A 113 10.59 -11.47 2.93
CA GLY A 113 10.75 -12.27 4.14
C GLY A 113 9.49 -13.05 4.47
N GLU A 114 8.32 -12.43 4.37
CA GLU A 114 7.03 -13.07 4.60
C GLU A 114 6.72 -14.15 3.55
N LEU A 115 6.94 -13.85 2.27
CA LEU A 115 6.80 -14.83 1.19
C LEU A 115 7.73 -16.03 1.39
N ASP A 116 8.98 -15.80 1.82
CA ASP A 116 9.94 -16.86 2.11
C ASP A 116 9.55 -17.69 3.34
N ALA A 117 9.01 -17.06 4.39
CA ALA A 117 8.50 -17.76 5.56
C ALA A 117 7.36 -18.72 5.19
N VAL A 118 6.37 -18.22 4.44
CA VAL A 118 5.26 -19.03 3.91
C VAL A 118 5.78 -20.18 3.07
N ARG A 119 6.72 -19.91 2.14
CA ARG A 119 7.34 -20.95 1.30
C ARG A 119 8.01 -22.03 2.15
N LYS A 120 8.87 -21.65 3.09
CA LYS A 120 9.63 -22.57 3.93
C LYS A 120 8.72 -23.46 4.77
N GLU A 121 7.61 -22.91 5.25
CA GLU A 121 6.66 -23.68 6.03
C GLU A 121 5.80 -24.59 5.14
N ALA A 122 5.32 -24.07 4.02
CA ALA A 122 4.57 -24.85 3.04
C ALA A 122 5.40 -26.02 2.50
N ALA A 123 6.70 -25.84 2.26
CA ALA A 123 7.59 -26.92 1.80
C ALA A 123 7.68 -28.10 2.78
N LYS A 124 7.46 -27.88 4.09
CA LYS A 124 7.44 -28.96 5.09
C LYS A 124 6.13 -29.73 5.09
N LEU A 125 5.02 -29.03 4.82
CA LEU A 125 3.66 -29.58 4.96
C LEU A 125 3.14 -30.17 3.65
N LEU A 126 3.34 -29.48 2.53
CA LEU A 126 2.78 -29.84 1.24
C LEU A 126 3.07 -31.29 0.83
N PRO A 127 4.29 -31.85 0.94
CA PRO A 127 4.54 -33.25 0.60
C PRO A 127 3.64 -34.25 1.34
N SER A 128 3.21 -33.89 2.55
CA SER A 128 2.37 -34.74 3.40
C SER A 128 0.87 -34.61 3.11
N VAL A 129 0.41 -33.48 2.58
CA VAL A 129 -1.02 -33.16 2.41
C VAL A 129 -1.46 -32.98 0.96
N LEU A 130 -0.53 -32.87 0.01
CA LEU A 130 -0.84 -32.58 -1.40
C LEU A 130 -1.71 -33.65 -2.08
N ALA A 131 -1.58 -34.91 -1.66
CA ALA A 131 -2.37 -36.03 -2.19
C ALA A 131 -3.76 -36.16 -1.53
N ILE A 132 -4.06 -35.34 -0.51
CA ILE A 132 -5.32 -35.38 0.22
C ILE A 132 -6.34 -34.49 -0.50
N ALA A 133 -7.53 -35.02 -0.78
CA ALA A 133 -8.53 -34.31 -1.56
C ALA A 133 -9.31 -33.28 -0.74
N ASN A 134 -9.51 -33.53 0.55
CA ASN A 134 -10.33 -32.69 1.43
C ASN A 134 -10.00 -32.92 2.93
N ALA A 135 -10.53 -32.06 3.79
CA ALA A 135 -10.34 -32.13 5.24
C ALA A 135 -10.80 -33.46 5.87
N SER A 136 -11.87 -34.08 5.37
CA SER A 136 -12.36 -35.37 5.88
C SER A 136 -11.36 -36.50 5.62
N ASP A 137 -10.74 -36.51 4.44
CA ASP A 137 -9.67 -37.45 4.11
C ASP A 137 -8.40 -37.17 4.93
N ALA A 138 -8.12 -35.90 5.26
CA ALA A 138 -7.05 -35.54 6.18
C ALA A 138 -7.29 -36.10 7.60
N ILE A 139 -8.51 -36.02 8.11
CA ILE A 139 -8.89 -36.61 9.40
C ILE A 139 -8.69 -38.13 9.37
N ARG A 140 -9.18 -38.80 8.31
CA ARG A 140 -9.00 -40.26 8.16
C ARG A 140 -7.52 -40.66 8.09
N ALA A 141 -6.69 -39.83 7.47
CA ALA A 141 -5.25 -40.02 7.37
C ALA A 141 -4.46 -39.57 8.63
N GLY A 142 -5.12 -39.04 9.66
CA GLY A 142 -4.48 -38.54 10.88
C GLY A 142 -3.67 -37.25 10.68
N LYS A 143 -3.93 -36.50 9.60
CA LYS A 143 -3.18 -35.30 9.17
C LYS A 143 -4.00 -34.02 9.25
N SER A 144 -4.99 -33.97 10.13
CA SER A 144 -5.90 -32.83 10.23
C SER A 144 -5.17 -31.52 10.60
N LYS A 145 -4.14 -31.59 11.45
CA LYS A 145 -3.36 -30.41 11.85
C LYS A 145 -2.52 -29.85 10.70
N GLU A 146 -1.84 -30.73 9.97
CA GLU A 146 -1.03 -30.38 8.81
C GLU A 146 -1.90 -29.82 7.69
N TRP A 147 -3.09 -30.40 7.50
CA TRP A 147 -4.08 -29.90 6.54
C TRP A 147 -4.52 -28.48 6.90
N THR A 148 -4.98 -28.26 8.13
CA THR A 148 -5.40 -26.93 8.60
C THR A 148 -4.26 -25.92 8.46
N ARG A 149 -3.04 -26.26 8.88
CA ARG A 149 -1.91 -25.32 8.74
C ARG A 149 -1.58 -25.01 7.28
N ALA A 150 -1.73 -25.98 6.38
CA ALA A 150 -1.57 -25.73 4.95
C ALA A 150 -2.69 -24.81 4.39
N GLU A 151 -3.92 -24.90 4.89
CA GLU A 151 -5.02 -23.97 4.54
C GLU A 151 -4.72 -22.55 5.03
N ASP A 152 -4.20 -22.41 6.24
CA ASP A 152 -3.80 -21.12 6.81
C ASP A 152 -2.69 -20.48 5.95
N LEU A 153 -1.63 -21.22 5.64
CA LEU A 153 -0.53 -20.74 4.79
C LEU A 153 -0.99 -20.34 3.38
N HIS A 154 -1.92 -21.09 2.80
CA HIS A 154 -2.51 -20.74 1.52
C HIS A 154 -3.32 -19.43 1.60
N THR A 155 -4.01 -19.20 2.71
CA THR A 155 -4.74 -17.95 2.98
C THR A 155 -3.77 -16.78 3.18
N GLU A 156 -2.72 -16.97 3.98
CA GLU A 156 -1.63 -16.01 4.18
C GLU A 156 -0.98 -15.63 2.84
N HIS A 157 -0.61 -16.63 2.02
CA HIS A 157 -0.03 -16.41 0.70
C HIS A 157 -0.92 -15.57 -0.23
N LYS A 158 -2.22 -15.87 -0.25
CA LYS A 158 -3.21 -15.10 -1.03
C LYS A 158 -3.34 -13.66 -0.53
N SER A 159 -3.29 -13.46 0.78
CA SER A 159 -3.32 -12.12 1.38
C SER A 159 -2.11 -11.30 0.94
N LEU A 160 -0.91 -11.86 1.09
CA LEU A 160 0.35 -11.23 0.68
C LEU A 160 0.35 -10.84 -0.80
N ARG A 161 -0.11 -11.74 -1.67
CA ARG A 161 -0.23 -11.44 -3.11
C ARG A 161 -1.14 -10.26 -3.39
N ARG A 162 -2.33 -10.22 -2.77
CA ARG A 162 -3.28 -9.11 -2.95
C ARG A 162 -2.70 -7.79 -2.47
N GLU A 163 -1.97 -7.82 -1.36
CA GLU A 163 -1.29 -6.65 -0.80
C GLU A 163 -0.21 -6.13 -1.75
N ILE A 164 0.67 -7.02 -2.22
CA ILE A 164 1.71 -6.71 -3.22
C ILE A 164 1.10 -6.11 -4.48
N ASP A 165 0.05 -6.72 -5.03
CA ASP A 165 -0.62 -6.23 -6.24
C ASP A 165 -1.25 -4.85 -6.02
N SER A 166 -1.82 -4.62 -4.84
CA SER A 166 -2.41 -3.32 -4.47
C SER A 166 -1.32 -2.24 -4.30
N LEU A 167 -0.21 -2.55 -3.65
CA LEU A 167 0.96 -1.66 -3.52
C LEU A 167 1.59 -1.33 -4.89
N ARG A 168 1.57 -2.28 -5.84
CA ARG A 168 2.02 -2.07 -7.22
C ARG A 168 1.07 -1.19 -8.02
N SER A 169 -0.23 -1.46 -7.95
CA SER A 169 -1.27 -0.64 -8.58
C SER A 169 -1.15 0.82 -8.15
N ASP A 170 -0.74 1.02 -6.91
CA ASP A 170 -0.54 2.33 -6.32
C ASP A 170 0.84 2.94 -6.59
N GLY A 171 1.78 2.19 -7.17
CA GLY A 171 3.11 2.70 -7.52
C GLY A 171 4.12 2.77 -6.36
N PHE A 172 3.85 2.09 -5.24
CA PHE A 172 4.84 1.92 -4.17
C PHE A 172 5.91 0.90 -4.54
N LEU A 173 5.52 -0.15 -5.26
CA LEU A 173 6.38 -1.21 -5.74
C LEU A 173 6.62 -1.10 -7.26
N PRO A 174 7.70 -1.69 -7.79
CA PRO A 174 7.94 -1.77 -9.22
C PRO A 174 6.76 -2.40 -9.95
N SER A 175 6.37 -1.79 -11.07
CA SER A 175 5.21 -2.21 -11.85
C SER A 175 5.59 -3.19 -12.95
N PHE A 176 4.74 -4.17 -13.21
CA PHE A 176 4.87 -5.05 -14.37
C PHE A 176 3.95 -4.56 -15.46
N LYS A 177 4.53 -4.03 -16.54
CA LYS A 177 3.78 -3.85 -17.79
C LYS A 177 3.81 -5.19 -18.53
N GLY A 178 2.69 -5.92 -18.53
CA GLY A 178 2.53 -7.23 -19.19
C GLY A 178 1.59 -8.16 -18.42
N HIS A 179 1.02 -9.16 -19.09
CA HIS A 179 -0.07 -10.01 -18.58
C HIS A 179 0.40 -11.38 -18.04
N ASP A 180 1.68 -11.53 -17.73
CA ASP A 180 2.30 -12.88 -17.78
C ASP A 180 2.91 -13.33 -16.43
N GLY A 181 2.48 -12.74 -15.31
CA GLY A 181 2.91 -13.19 -13.96
C GLY A 181 4.38 -12.91 -13.60
N TYR A 182 5.15 -12.31 -14.53
CA TYR A 182 6.53 -11.89 -14.31
C TYR A 182 6.67 -11.04 -13.04
N GLY A 183 7.71 -11.38 -12.26
CA GLY A 183 8.12 -10.74 -11.01
C GLY A 183 7.05 -10.61 -9.92
N ILE A 184 5.99 -11.42 -10.01
CA ILE A 184 5.52 -12.07 -8.78
C ILE A 184 6.33 -13.33 -8.53
N PHE A 185 6.86 -13.99 -9.56
CA PHE A 185 7.56 -15.27 -9.44
C PHE A 185 8.93 -15.24 -10.10
N ARG A 186 9.88 -16.00 -9.55
CA ARG A 186 11.17 -16.25 -10.22
C ARG A 186 11.02 -17.21 -11.41
N HIS A 187 10.02 -18.08 -11.37
CA HIS A 187 9.64 -18.99 -12.45
C HIS A 187 8.20 -18.67 -12.90
N PRO A 188 8.02 -17.78 -13.87
CA PRO A 188 6.73 -17.22 -14.25
C PRO A 188 5.89 -18.15 -15.13
N GLU A 189 6.48 -19.16 -15.77
CA GLU A 189 5.70 -20.19 -16.47
C GLU A 189 4.90 -21.04 -15.47
N THR A 190 3.60 -21.20 -15.72
CA THR A 190 2.74 -22.17 -15.04
C THR A 190 2.81 -23.51 -15.75
N GLU A 191 2.79 -24.61 -15.02
CA GLU A 191 2.65 -25.94 -15.60
C GLU A 191 1.30 -26.06 -16.34
N ALA A 192 1.28 -26.92 -17.36
CA ALA A 192 0.07 -27.21 -18.11
C ALA A 192 -1.07 -27.63 -17.16
N GLY A 193 -2.24 -27.00 -17.36
CA GLY A 193 -3.43 -27.28 -16.57
C GLY A 193 -3.46 -26.64 -15.18
N TYR A 194 -2.58 -25.68 -14.86
CA TYR A 194 -2.60 -24.93 -13.58
C TYR A 194 -4.02 -24.53 -13.13
N TYR A 195 -4.79 -23.89 -14.00
CA TYR A 195 -6.15 -23.42 -13.67
C TYR A 195 -7.17 -24.55 -13.44
N ASN A 196 -6.87 -25.78 -13.85
CA ASN A 196 -7.71 -26.95 -13.64
C ASN A 196 -7.33 -27.73 -12.36
N ARG A 197 -6.23 -27.34 -11.70
CA ARG A 197 -5.76 -27.97 -10.46
C ARG A 197 -6.61 -27.55 -9.27
N SER A 198 -6.59 -28.38 -8.22
CA SER A 198 -7.19 -27.99 -6.94
C SER A 198 -6.48 -26.76 -6.37
N ALA A 199 -7.14 -26.02 -5.47
CA ALA A 199 -6.54 -24.82 -4.88
C ALA A 199 -5.22 -25.12 -4.14
N PHE A 200 -5.07 -26.31 -3.55
CA PHE A 200 -3.83 -26.75 -2.92
C PHE A 200 -2.70 -27.08 -3.89
N GLN A 201 -3.04 -27.65 -5.04
CA GLN A 201 -2.08 -27.91 -6.10
C GLN A 201 -1.62 -26.61 -6.76
N GLN A 202 -2.53 -25.65 -6.96
CA GLN A 202 -2.17 -24.30 -7.41
C GLN A 202 -1.27 -23.60 -6.38
N PHE A 203 -1.59 -23.68 -5.09
CA PHE A 203 -0.75 -23.14 -4.03
C PHE A 203 0.64 -23.78 -3.98
N ALA A 204 0.72 -25.11 -4.10
CA ALA A 204 2.00 -25.81 -4.14
C ALA A 204 2.85 -25.39 -5.34
N GLU A 205 2.23 -25.21 -6.50
CA GLU A 205 2.92 -24.71 -7.69
C GLU A 205 3.38 -23.26 -7.52
N ASP A 206 2.54 -22.38 -6.96
CA ASP A 206 2.91 -21.00 -6.64
C ASP A 206 4.11 -20.93 -5.67
N VAL A 207 4.15 -21.81 -4.66
CA VAL A 207 5.27 -21.94 -3.73
C VAL A 207 6.55 -22.36 -4.47
N ASN A 208 6.45 -23.34 -5.37
CA ASN A 208 7.58 -23.83 -6.19
C ASN A 208 8.09 -22.78 -7.18
N ARG A 209 7.20 -21.92 -7.68
CA ARG A 209 7.54 -20.82 -8.60
C ARG A 209 8.27 -19.66 -7.92
N HIS A 210 8.43 -19.73 -6.59
CA HIS A 210 9.18 -18.80 -5.78
C HIS A 210 8.67 -17.37 -5.92
N ALA A 211 7.52 -17.12 -5.29
CA ALA A 211 6.98 -15.78 -5.24
C ALA A 211 7.97 -14.81 -4.58
N TYR A 212 8.16 -13.62 -5.17
CA TYR A 212 9.02 -12.58 -4.65
C TYR A 212 8.62 -11.20 -5.21
N VAL A 213 9.10 -10.15 -4.55
CA VAL A 213 8.98 -8.76 -4.96
C VAL A 213 10.37 -8.27 -5.40
N PRO A 214 10.57 -7.90 -6.67
CA PRO A 214 11.84 -7.34 -7.12
C PRO A 214 12.10 -5.94 -6.56
N VAL A 215 13.37 -5.60 -6.39
CA VAL A 215 13.86 -4.36 -5.79
C VAL A 215 13.60 -3.14 -6.65
N ASP A 216 13.67 -3.30 -7.97
CA ASP A 216 13.47 -2.21 -8.93
C ASP A 216 13.03 -2.74 -10.30
N GLN A 217 12.82 -1.81 -11.25
CA GLN A 217 12.43 -2.14 -12.61
C GLN A 217 13.53 -2.86 -13.40
N SER A 218 14.81 -2.64 -13.06
CA SER A 218 15.92 -3.32 -13.74
C SER A 218 15.93 -4.81 -13.43
N GLU A 219 15.71 -5.19 -12.16
CA GLU A 219 15.58 -6.59 -11.78
C GLU A 219 14.38 -7.25 -12.48
N VAL A 220 13.26 -6.53 -12.60
CA VAL A 220 12.10 -6.99 -13.39
C VAL A 220 12.49 -7.34 -14.82
N ASP A 221 13.20 -6.44 -15.50
CA ASP A 221 13.59 -6.60 -16.89
C ASP A 221 14.63 -7.73 -17.06
N GLN A 222 15.53 -7.90 -16.08
CA GLN A 222 16.50 -9.00 -16.06
C GLN A 222 15.82 -10.37 -15.94
N VAL A 223 14.86 -10.52 -15.03
CA VAL A 223 14.12 -11.77 -14.84
C VAL A 223 13.30 -12.12 -16.08
N ARG A 224 12.63 -11.11 -16.67
CA ARG A 224 11.93 -11.29 -17.95
C ARG A 224 12.85 -11.78 -19.06
N ALA A 225 14.03 -11.16 -19.20
CA ALA A 225 14.99 -11.53 -20.24
C ALA A 225 15.59 -12.94 -20.02
N ALA A 226 15.81 -13.33 -18.75
CA ALA A 226 16.31 -14.66 -18.41
C ALA A 226 15.30 -15.75 -18.76
N ASP A 227 14.03 -15.54 -18.45
CA ASP A 227 12.95 -16.48 -18.75
C ASP A 227 12.72 -16.61 -20.26
N GLN A 228 12.65 -15.50 -20.99
CA GLN A 228 12.56 -15.52 -22.45
C GLN A 228 13.69 -16.33 -23.10
N LYS A 229 14.92 -16.22 -22.57
CA LYS A 229 16.03 -17.05 -23.05
C LYS A 229 15.83 -18.54 -22.73
N ALA A 230 15.28 -18.88 -21.57
CA ALA A 230 15.00 -20.26 -21.21
C ALA A 230 13.95 -20.89 -22.14
N SER A 231 12.89 -20.16 -22.47
CA SER A 231 11.81 -20.65 -23.36
C SER A 231 12.25 -20.80 -24.84
N HIS A 232 13.37 -20.20 -25.27
CA HIS A 232 13.92 -20.35 -26.63
C HIS A 232 14.96 -21.48 -26.78
N VAL A 233 15.37 -22.09 -25.67
CA VAL A 233 16.40 -23.16 -25.64
C VAL A 233 15.78 -24.55 -25.39
N GLY A 234 14.48 -24.62 -25.08
CA GLY A 234 13.68 -25.85 -25.03
C GLY A 234 12.99 -26.18 -26.35
#